data_AF-A0A317FJF9-F1
#
_entry.id   AF-A0A317FJF9-F1
#
_cell.length_a   1.000
_cell.length_b   1.000
_cell.length_c   1.000
_cell.angle_alpha   90.00
_cell.angle_beta   90.00
_cell.angle_gamma   90.00
#
_symmetry.space_group_name_H-M   'P 1'
#
loop_
_entity.id
_entity.type
_entity.pdbx_description
1 polymer ?
#
loop_
_entity_poly.entity_id
_entity_poly.type
_entity_poly.pdbx_seq_one_letter_code
_entity_poly.pdbx_strand_id
1 'polypeptide(L)'
;MFVLKVPDSLKFVLDGDPLVNDSIDLSNGFIDPGEADAEVRPGVVVPLLLPVDLDAGGVGQFRKVVINDLGGDNTVLAGNSVLPNLWITMGNGDDLIEGGWNNDKINAGDGDNTVSGFDGNDTIVAGFGNDQVDGGAGNDDIDAGEGDNVVSGGAGDDGITTGDGDDVVNGGAGNDVIDAGDGNNVVNGEDGDDDITTGDGADVVTGGAGNDVIATGGGDDVANGNAGNDVMDGGAGNDVLAGDDGDDVVNGSAGNDQMDGGRGNDLMAGGDDNDTVDGGAQHDTVLGEAGNDDLAGQAGNDVVDGGEGDDLVEGNAGADTVMGGDGDDTVDGADGNDSIVGGAGDDLMMDGIGRDRIDMTGGDDSVMNTNDGERDVFFWGNAGSMVRAARSSDDYCGEFDSIEFFDVRGARNNDVFDLRSFGKDKVLEVYGGGEGEAGSFAVYDSKQDYYDGKYLLLVEWNEQVGAGPINIGTNANSDIVIKTGWTVYNTVAGDTFI
;
A
#
# COMPACT_ATOMS: atom_id res chain seq x y z
N MET A 1 -49.35 -49.12 23.67
CA MET A 1 -49.30 -49.54 25.09
C MET A 1 -47.83 -49.50 25.50
N PHE A 2 -47.27 -48.43 26.07
CA PHE A 2 -47.80 -47.10 26.45
C PHE A 2 -46.94 -45.99 25.76
N VAL A 3 -47.46 -44.81 25.35
CA VAL A 3 -47.56 -43.50 26.08
C VAL A 3 -46.22 -43.10 26.75
N LEU A 4 -45.59 -41.91 26.58
CA LEU A 4 -46.03 -40.52 26.32
C LEU A 4 -45.15 -39.75 25.29
N LYS A 5 -45.72 -38.76 24.58
CA LYS A 5 -45.06 -37.51 24.07
C LYS A 5 -46.16 -36.47 23.71
N VAL A 6 -46.19 -35.29 24.34
CA VAL A 6 -47.14 -34.13 24.15
C VAL A 6 -46.62 -32.86 24.93
N PRO A 7 -47.13 -31.60 24.68
CA PRO A 7 -46.31 -30.34 24.80
C PRO A 7 -47.03 -28.95 25.19
N ASP A 8 -46.39 -27.74 25.27
CA ASP A 8 -46.96 -26.34 25.51
C ASP A 8 -46.43 -24.98 24.74
N SER A 9 -46.73 -24.65 23.44
CA SER A 9 -46.59 -23.43 22.51
C SER A 9 -45.54 -23.22 21.35
N LEU A 10 -46.04 -22.79 20.14
CA LEU A 10 -45.49 -21.76 19.20
C LEU A 10 -46.35 -20.49 19.35
N LYS A 11 -45.84 -19.26 19.14
CA LYS A 11 -46.61 -18.01 19.34
C LYS A 11 -46.67 -17.08 18.12
N PHE A 12 -47.89 -16.84 17.64
CA PHE A 12 -48.19 -15.74 16.72
C PHE A 12 -48.58 -14.47 17.50
N VAL A 13 -47.96 -13.33 17.15
CA VAL A 13 -48.36 -12.00 17.64
C VAL A 13 -48.79 -11.15 16.45
N LEU A 14 -50.09 -10.83 16.39
CA LEU A 14 -50.68 -9.93 15.40
C LEU A 14 -50.83 -8.54 16.01
N ASP A 15 -50.31 -7.51 15.34
CA ASP A 15 -50.59 -6.10 15.66
C ASP A 15 -51.15 -5.39 14.42
N GLY A 16 -52.39 -4.89 14.50
CA GLY A 16 -53.06 -4.27 13.34
C GLY A 16 -54.59 -4.36 13.26
N ASP A 17 -55.30 -3.82 14.26
CA ASP A 17 -56.74 -3.43 14.29
C ASP A 17 -57.85 -4.49 13.99
N PRO A 18 -59.05 -4.37 14.62
CA PRO A 18 -60.01 -5.48 14.67
C PRO A 18 -60.97 -5.49 13.49
N LEU A 19 -60.84 -6.49 12.61
CA LEU A 19 -61.96 -7.21 11.97
C LEU A 19 -61.39 -8.41 11.19
N VAL A 20 -61.80 -9.63 11.60
CA VAL A 20 -61.28 -10.95 11.16
C VAL A 20 -59.93 -11.33 11.81
N ASN A 21 -60.01 -11.79 13.06
CA ASN A 21 -59.00 -12.68 13.63
C ASN A 21 -59.17 -14.07 13.00
N ASP A 22 -58.26 -14.48 12.13
CA ASP A 22 -58.07 -15.90 11.80
C ASP A 22 -56.64 -16.28 12.18
N SER A 23 -56.51 -17.15 13.19
CA SER A 23 -55.25 -17.75 13.62
C SER A 23 -54.92 -18.95 12.74
N ILE A 24 -53.70 -19.00 12.19
CA ILE A 24 -53.21 -20.15 11.43
C ILE A 24 -52.49 -21.10 12.40
N ASP A 25 -53.14 -22.22 12.72
CA ASP A 25 -52.52 -23.36 13.43
C ASP A 25 -52.11 -24.41 12.39
N LEU A 26 -50.80 -24.67 12.26
CA LEU A 26 -50.23 -25.62 11.31
C LEU A 26 -49.97 -27.01 11.91
N SER A 27 -50.47 -27.31 13.12
CA SER A 27 -50.08 -28.52 13.86
C SER A 27 -50.43 -29.85 13.20
N ASN A 28 -51.38 -29.90 12.25
CA ASN A 28 -51.59 -31.04 11.34
C ASN A 28 -52.23 -30.59 10.02
N GLY A 29 -51.86 -31.22 8.91
CA GLY A 29 -52.34 -30.90 7.54
C GLY A 29 -53.82 -31.18 7.21
N PHE A 30 -54.73 -31.16 8.19
CA PHE A 30 -56.18 -31.11 8.00
C PHE A 30 -56.88 -30.48 9.22
N ILE A 31 -57.85 -29.60 8.95
CA ILE A 31 -58.57 -28.79 9.94
C ILE A 31 -59.48 -29.64 10.86
N ASP A 32 -59.33 -29.48 12.18
CA ASP A 32 -60.35 -29.84 13.19
C ASP A 32 -60.39 -28.78 14.32
N PRO A 33 -61.50 -28.05 14.54
CA PRO A 33 -61.54 -26.95 15.51
C PRO A 33 -61.90 -27.44 16.93
N GLY A 34 -60.89 -27.71 17.77
CA GLY A 34 -61.14 -28.07 19.18
C GLY A 34 -59.93 -28.17 20.13
N GLU A 35 -59.79 -27.15 20.98
CA GLU A 35 -59.05 -27.09 22.27
C GLU A 35 -57.50 -27.16 22.30
N ALA A 36 -56.90 -25.97 22.51
CA ALA A 36 -55.86 -25.59 23.50
C ALA A 36 -54.55 -26.41 23.70
N ASP A 37 -53.43 -25.65 23.62
CA ASP A 37 -52.09 -25.82 24.23
C ASP A 37 -51.13 -26.96 23.70
N ALA A 38 -50.02 -26.61 23.00
CA ALA A 38 -49.01 -27.56 22.43
C ALA A 38 -47.62 -26.95 21.97
N GLU A 39 -46.46 -27.37 22.54
CA GLU A 39 -45.02 -26.95 22.34
C GLU A 39 -44.50 -27.61 21.07
N VAL A 40 -43.55 -26.95 20.42
CA VAL A 40 -42.64 -27.60 19.49
C VAL A 40 -41.36 -28.00 20.23
N ARG A 41 -40.65 -28.98 19.69
CA ARG A 41 -39.36 -29.49 20.15
C ARG A 41 -38.48 -29.73 18.91
N PRO A 42 -37.14 -29.72 19.06
CA PRO A 42 -36.15 -29.90 17.99
C PRO A 42 -36.56 -30.78 16.81
N GLY A 43 -36.27 -30.31 15.58
CA GLY A 43 -36.38 -31.12 14.36
C GLY A 43 -37.72 -31.02 13.63
N VAL A 44 -38.30 -29.82 13.48
CA VAL A 44 -39.52 -29.61 12.69
C VAL A 44 -39.24 -28.79 11.43
N VAL A 45 -39.41 -29.42 10.27
CA VAL A 45 -39.49 -28.71 8.98
C VAL A 45 -40.85 -28.03 8.89
N VAL A 46 -40.88 -26.70 8.78
CA VAL A 46 -42.10 -25.90 8.57
C VAL A 46 -42.12 -25.41 7.12
N PRO A 47 -42.64 -26.19 6.15
CA PRO A 47 -42.74 -25.73 4.77
C PRO A 47 -43.83 -24.66 4.68
N LEU A 48 -43.45 -23.39 4.48
CA LEU A 48 -44.37 -22.26 4.46
C LEU A 48 -45.06 -22.08 3.10
N LEU A 49 -45.59 -23.19 2.57
CA LEU A 49 -46.41 -23.23 1.36
C LEU A 49 -47.78 -22.59 1.63
N LEU A 50 -47.82 -21.25 1.53
CA LEU A 50 -49.06 -20.47 1.43
C LEU A 50 -49.42 -20.26 -0.05
N PRO A 51 -50.30 -21.10 -0.66
CA PRO A 51 -50.84 -20.82 -1.98
C PRO A 51 -51.83 -19.64 -1.88
N VAL A 52 -51.33 -18.41 -2.04
CA VAL A 52 -52.18 -17.23 -2.20
C VAL A 52 -52.73 -17.22 -3.63
N ASP A 53 -53.87 -17.87 -3.82
CA ASP A 53 -54.67 -17.76 -5.03
C ASP A 53 -55.27 -16.34 -5.11
N LEU A 54 -54.70 -15.49 -5.97
CA LEU A 54 -55.02 -14.06 -6.06
C LEU A 54 -56.35 -13.76 -6.80
N ASP A 55 -57.03 -14.77 -7.35
CA ASP A 55 -58.18 -14.58 -8.25
C ASP A 55 -59.57 -14.49 -7.56
N ALA A 56 -59.68 -13.68 -6.49
CA ALA A 56 -61.00 -13.38 -5.89
C ALA A 56 -61.16 -12.02 -5.17
N GLY A 57 -60.64 -10.91 -5.72
CA GLY A 57 -61.31 -9.59 -5.59
C GLY A 57 -61.60 -9.04 -4.19
N GLY A 58 -60.70 -9.22 -3.22
CA GLY A 58 -60.84 -8.65 -1.88
C GLY A 58 -59.82 -9.21 -0.89
N VAL A 59 -58.54 -8.90 -1.09
CA VAL A 59 -57.45 -9.49 -0.30
C VAL A 59 -56.91 -8.48 0.70
N GLY A 60 -56.97 -8.81 2.00
CA GLY A 60 -56.11 -8.18 2.99
C GLY A 60 -54.69 -8.70 2.79
N GLN A 61 -53.78 -7.84 2.34
CA GLN A 61 -52.37 -8.19 2.29
C GLN A 61 -51.86 -8.33 3.73
N PHE A 62 -51.33 -9.51 4.08
CA PHE A 62 -50.47 -9.62 5.24
C PHE A 62 -49.32 -8.64 5.06
N ARG A 63 -48.94 -7.93 6.12
CA ARG A 63 -47.84 -6.94 6.09
C ARG A 63 -46.55 -7.43 6.75
N LYS A 64 -46.64 -8.59 7.41
CA LYS A 64 -45.58 -9.17 8.22
C LYS A 64 -45.92 -10.61 8.58
N VAL A 65 -44.92 -11.48 8.61
CA VAL A 65 -44.99 -12.82 9.23
C VAL A 65 -43.97 -12.86 10.38
N VAL A 66 -44.26 -13.61 11.45
CA VAL A 66 -43.34 -13.75 12.60
C VAL A 66 -43.18 -15.22 12.96
N ILE A 67 -41.94 -15.69 13.04
CA ILE A 67 -41.54 -17.04 13.44
C ILE A 67 -40.68 -16.91 14.70
N ASN A 68 -40.96 -17.70 15.74
CA ASN A 68 -40.14 -17.77 16.95
C ASN A 68 -39.97 -19.23 17.36
N ASP A 69 -38.74 -19.73 17.45
CA ASP A 69 -38.43 -21.01 18.11
C ASP A 69 -37.52 -20.80 19.34
N LEU A 70 -37.38 -21.84 20.16
CA LEU A 70 -36.59 -21.86 21.40
C LEU A 70 -35.60 -23.04 21.43
N GLY A 71 -35.41 -23.75 20.31
CA GLY A 71 -34.18 -24.48 19.99
C GLY A 71 -34.32 -25.95 19.56
N GLY A 72 -33.16 -26.51 19.20
CA GLY A 72 -32.97 -27.64 18.29
C GLY A 72 -32.89 -27.21 16.83
N ASP A 73 -32.29 -28.03 15.99
CA ASP A 73 -32.15 -27.85 14.55
C ASP A 73 -33.51 -27.81 13.81
N ASN A 74 -33.72 -26.77 12.98
CA ASN A 74 -34.97 -26.38 12.34
C ASN A 74 -34.80 -26.09 10.84
N THR A 75 -35.93 -25.86 10.16
CA THR A 75 -35.91 -25.49 8.74
C THR A 75 -37.10 -24.58 8.41
N VAL A 76 -36.79 -23.33 8.07
CA VAL A 76 -37.72 -22.27 7.65
C VAL A 76 -37.49 -21.98 6.17
N LEU A 77 -38.45 -22.35 5.31
CA LEU A 77 -38.37 -22.13 3.87
C LEU A 77 -39.51 -21.22 3.42
N ALA A 78 -39.21 -19.92 3.28
CA ALA A 78 -40.10 -18.97 2.63
C ALA A 78 -39.96 -19.01 1.10
N GLY A 79 -38.74 -19.21 0.62
CA GLY A 79 -38.36 -19.35 -0.78
C GLY A 79 -38.81 -18.19 -1.67
N ASN A 80 -38.99 -18.53 -2.96
CA ASN A 80 -39.28 -17.63 -4.08
C ASN A 80 -40.72 -17.05 -4.05
N SER A 81 -41.17 -16.53 -2.90
CA SER A 81 -42.56 -16.28 -2.56
C SER A 81 -42.83 -14.80 -2.32
N VAL A 82 -43.99 -14.32 -2.80
CA VAL A 82 -44.46 -12.94 -2.62
C VAL A 82 -45.07 -12.73 -1.22
N LEU A 83 -44.44 -13.33 -0.19
CA LEU A 83 -44.76 -13.07 1.21
C LEU A 83 -44.39 -11.62 1.55
N PRO A 84 -45.02 -11.01 2.56
CA PRO A 84 -44.51 -9.76 3.13
C PRO A 84 -43.31 -10.02 4.04
N ASN A 85 -42.60 -8.95 4.39
CA ASN A 85 -41.50 -8.89 5.34
C ASN A 85 -41.61 -9.92 6.49
N LEU A 86 -40.69 -10.86 6.53
CA LEU A 86 -40.60 -11.97 7.45
C LEU A 86 -39.68 -11.60 8.62
N TRP A 87 -40.14 -11.84 9.84
CA TRP A 87 -39.34 -11.66 11.06
C TRP A 87 -39.14 -13.02 11.71
N ILE A 88 -37.92 -13.53 11.65
CA ILE A 88 -37.50 -14.84 12.14
C ILE A 88 -36.65 -14.63 13.38
N THR A 89 -36.87 -15.41 14.41
CA THR A 89 -36.01 -15.45 15.59
C THR A 89 -35.96 -16.89 16.08
N MET A 90 -34.80 -17.50 15.95
CA MET A 90 -34.61 -18.90 16.31
C MET A 90 -33.94 -19.02 17.67
N GLY A 91 -33.46 -20.22 18.01
CA GLY A 91 -32.97 -20.55 19.34
C GLY A 91 -31.53 -21.08 19.31
N ASN A 92 -31.31 -22.20 19.99
CA ASN A 92 -30.08 -22.98 19.80
C ASN A 92 -30.30 -24.06 18.72
N GLY A 93 -29.26 -24.52 18.01
CA GLY A 93 -29.31 -25.62 17.05
C GLY A 93 -29.04 -25.16 15.61
N ASP A 94 -28.62 -26.10 14.77
CA ASP A 94 -28.16 -25.85 13.40
C ASP A 94 -29.37 -25.57 12.47
N ASP A 95 -29.69 -24.30 12.23
CA ASP A 95 -30.93 -23.90 11.53
C ASP A 95 -30.73 -23.54 10.05
N LEU A 96 -31.62 -24.03 9.18
CA LEU A 96 -31.71 -23.62 7.76
C LEU A 96 -32.84 -22.60 7.57
N ILE A 97 -32.52 -21.42 7.06
CA ILE A 97 -33.42 -20.26 7.01
C ILE A 97 -33.41 -19.59 5.63
N GLU A 98 -34.60 -19.33 5.08
CA GLU A 98 -34.83 -18.53 3.87
C GLU A 98 -35.77 -17.35 4.19
N GLY A 99 -35.36 -16.11 3.87
CA GLY A 99 -36.11 -14.87 4.04
C GLY A 99 -37.26 -14.71 3.04
N GLY A 100 -36.94 -14.32 1.80
CA GLY A 100 -37.95 -14.07 0.77
C GLY A 100 -37.57 -12.94 -0.20
N TRP A 101 -38.57 -12.29 -0.80
CA TRP A 101 -38.34 -11.21 -1.78
C TRP A 101 -38.59 -9.79 -1.24
N ASN A 102 -38.46 -9.58 0.07
CA ASN A 102 -38.66 -8.27 0.69
C ASN A 102 -37.73 -8.14 1.90
N ASN A 103 -37.54 -6.91 2.36
CA ASN A 103 -36.75 -6.52 3.53
C ASN A 103 -37.10 -7.33 4.80
N ASP A 104 -36.36 -8.40 5.05
CA ASP A 104 -36.60 -9.36 6.11
C ASP A 104 -35.74 -9.08 7.34
N LYS A 105 -36.06 -9.76 8.45
CA LYS A 105 -35.32 -9.66 9.70
C LYS A 105 -35.11 -11.05 10.27
N ILE A 106 -33.90 -11.55 10.16
CA ILE A 106 -33.52 -12.90 10.52
C ILE A 106 -32.61 -12.84 11.75
N ASN A 107 -32.87 -13.72 12.72
CA ASN A 107 -31.97 -14.02 13.82
C ASN A 107 -31.92 -15.54 13.97
N ALA A 108 -30.76 -16.16 13.72
CA ALA A 108 -30.59 -17.61 13.70
C ALA A 108 -30.21 -18.20 15.08
N GLY A 109 -29.51 -17.42 15.92
CA GLY A 109 -29.27 -17.74 17.33
C GLY A 109 -27.93 -18.45 17.56
N ASP A 110 -27.93 -19.56 18.31
CA ASP A 110 -26.69 -20.30 18.60
C ASP A 110 -26.69 -21.63 17.80
N GLY A 111 -25.74 -21.91 16.92
CA GLY A 111 -25.64 -23.16 16.15
C GLY A 111 -24.87 -22.97 14.85
N ASP A 112 -24.61 -24.04 14.10
CA ASP A 112 -24.00 -23.92 12.76
C ASP A 112 -25.15 -23.72 11.73
N ASN A 113 -25.53 -22.47 11.48
CA ASN A 113 -26.71 -22.11 10.69
C ASN A 113 -26.42 -21.95 9.20
N THR A 114 -27.48 -21.93 8.40
CA THR A 114 -27.44 -21.56 6.98
C THR A 114 -28.60 -20.61 6.69
N VAL A 115 -28.28 -19.36 6.32
CA VAL A 115 -29.25 -18.29 6.13
C VAL A 115 -29.15 -17.72 4.70
N SER A 116 -30.29 -17.54 4.05
CA SER A 116 -30.39 -16.81 2.78
C SER A 116 -31.48 -15.73 2.87
N GLY A 117 -31.14 -14.47 2.58
CA GLY A 117 -32.11 -13.37 2.46
C GLY A 117 -32.94 -13.49 1.17
N PHE A 118 -32.23 -13.53 0.04
CA PHE A 118 -32.68 -13.43 -1.37
C PHE A 118 -32.83 -12.00 -1.90
N ASP A 119 -34.04 -11.52 -2.24
CA ASP A 119 -34.22 -10.15 -2.79
C ASP A 119 -34.72 -9.26 -1.64
N GLY A 120 -34.05 -8.18 -1.28
CA GLY A 120 -34.45 -7.42 -0.09
C GLY A 120 -33.54 -6.25 0.27
N ASN A 121 -33.76 -5.70 1.46
CA ASN A 121 -32.71 -5.00 2.20
C ASN A 121 -32.90 -5.55 3.60
N ASP A 122 -32.23 -6.65 3.85
CA ASP A 122 -32.49 -7.56 4.94
C ASP A 122 -31.65 -7.18 6.15
N THR A 123 -31.99 -7.76 7.29
CA THR A 123 -31.14 -7.68 8.47
C THR A 123 -30.97 -9.08 9.00
N ILE A 124 -29.77 -9.61 8.93
CA ILE A 124 -29.44 -10.97 9.29
C ILE A 124 -28.51 -10.92 10.50
N VAL A 125 -28.88 -11.65 11.54
CA VAL A 125 -27.99 -11.95 12.67
C VAL A 125 -27.87 -13.47 12.74
N ALA A 126 -26.70 -14.04 12.46
CA ALA A 126 -26.52 -15.49 12.49
C ALA A 126 -26.35 -15.94 13.96
N GLY A 127 -25.21 -15.68 14.60
CA GLY A 127 -25.10 -15.42 16.04
C GLY A 127 -23.88 -16.02 16.73
N PHE A 128 -23.92 -17.32 17.04
CA PHE A 128 -22.80 -18.06 17.62
C PHE A 128 -22.69 -19.44 16.96
N GLY A 129 -21.58 -19.70 16.28
CA GLY A 129 -21.35 -20.96 15.58
C GLY A 129 -20.70 -20.71 14.22
N ASN A 130 -20.45 -21.78 13.47
CA ASN A 130 -19.83 -21.64 12.15
C ASN A 130 -20.94 -21.43 11.11
N ASP A 131 -21.35 -20.18 10.91
CA ASP A 131 -22.54 -19.85 10.13
C ASP A 131 -22.24 -19.68 8.63
N GLN A 132 -23.21 -20.05 7.78
CA GLN A 132 -23.21 -19.73 6.36
C GLN A 132 -24.31 -18.71 6.04
N VAL A 133 -23.95 -17.53 5.53
CA VAL A 133 -24.90 -16.43 5.23
C VAL A 133 -24.77 -15.98 3.77
N ASP A 134 -25.91 -15.75 3.14
CA ASP A 134 -26.07 -15.21 1.77
C ASP A 134 -27.15 -14.11 1.86
N GLY A 135 -26.78 -12.83 1.76
CA GLY A 135 -27.73 -11.71 1.77
C GLY A 135 -28.62 -11.78 0.53
N GLY A 136 -28.03 -11.50 -0.61
CA GLY A 136 -28.51 -11.85 -1.94
C GLY A 136 -28.54 -10.66 -2.90
N ALA A 137 -29.56 -9.81 -2.80
CA ALA A 137 -29.78 -8.70 -3.73
C ALA A 137 -30.58 -7.54 -3.12
N GLY A 138 -29.93 -6.37 -3.11
CA GLY A 138 -30.28 -5.14 -2.40
C GLY A 138 -29.39 -4.98 -1.16
N ASN A 139 -29.48 -3.85 -0.48
CA ASN A 139 -28.52 -3.46 0.57
C ASN A 139 -28.83 -4.15 1.90
N ASP A 140 -28.03 -5.12 2.30
CA ASP A 140 -28.23 -5.96 3.47
C ASP A 140 -27.39 -5.53 4.69
N ASP A 141 -27.80 -5.95 5.88
CA ASP A 141 -27.21 -5.63 7.19
C ASP A 141 -26.95 -6.95 7.92
N ILE A 142 -25.73 -7.49 7.80
CA ILE A 142 -25.33 -8.86 8.17
C ILE A 142 -24.36 -8.84 9.35
N ASP A 143 -24.76 -9.49 10.44
CA ASP A 143 -23.96 -9.76 11.64
C ASP A 143 -23.86 -11.29 11.79
N ALA A 144 -22.76 -11.90 11.33
CA ALA A 144 -22.57 -13.35 11.45
C ALA A 144 -22.30 -13.76 12.90
N GLY A 145 -21.52 -12.96 13.64
CA GLY A 145 -21.14 -13.26 15.02
C GLY A 145 -20.14 -14.41 15.15
N GLU A 146 -19.72 -14.69 16.38
CA GLU A 146 -18.48 -15.45 16.64
C GLU A 146 -18.52 -16.93 16.20
N GLY A 147 -17.48 -17.34 15.47
CA GLY A 147 -17.26 -18.66 14.88
C GLY A 147 -16.57 -18.56 13.52
N ASP A 148 -16.17 -19.67 12.89
CA ASP A 148 -15.56 -19.59 11.54
C ASP A 148 -16.69 -19.58 10.49
N ASN A 149 -17.04 -18.39 9.99
CA ASN A 149 -18.20 -18.13 9.13
C ASN A 149 -17.88 -18.10 7.62
N VAL A 150 -18.92 -18.21 6.80
CA VAL A 150 -18.87 -17.97 5.36
C VAL A 150 -20.00 -17.04 4.96
N VAL A 151 -19.68 -15.80 4.59
CA VAL A 151 -20.64 -14.74 4.28
C VAL A 151 -20.53 -14.26 2.84
N SER A 152 -21.66 -14.02 2.20
CA SER A 152 -21.79 -13.27 0.95
C SER A 152 -22.81 -12.14 1.15
N GLY A 153 -22.45 -10.90 0.84
CA GLY A 153 -23.41 -9.78 0.74
C GLY A 153 -24.30 -9.99 -0.48
N GLY A 154 -23.72 -9.83 -1.67
CA GLY A 154 -24.26 -10.31 -2.93
C GLY A 154 -24.37 -9.23 -4.00
N ALA A 155 -25.37 -8.35 -3.91
CA ALA A 155 -25.62 -7.34 -4.92
C ALA A 155 -26.43 -6.15 -4.37
N GLY A 156 -25.75 -5.27 -3.67
CA GLY A 156 -26.25 -4.05 -3.02
C GLY A 156 -25.05 -3.31 -2.44
N ASP A 157 -25.28 -2.19 -1.77
CA ASP A 157 -24.25 -1.60 -0.90
C ASP A 157 -24.48 -2.20 0.50
N ASP A 158 -23.76 -3.27 0.84
CA ASP A 158 -24.00 -4.17 1.96
C ASP A 158 -23.14 -3.84 3.19
N GLY A 159 -23.67 -4.09 4.39
CA GLY A 159 -22.92 -3.99 5.64
C GLY A 159 -22.71 -5.38 6.24
N ILE A 160 -21.45 -5.79 6.43
CA ILE A 160 -21.07 -7.12 6.89
C ILE A 160 -20.19 -7.00 8.15
N THR A 161 -20.51 -7.79 9.18
CA THR A 161 -19.66 -7.97 10.36
C THR A 161 -19.60 -9.46 10.71
N THR A 162 -18.41 -10.01 10.95
CA THR A 162 -18.27 -11.44 11.31
C THR A 162 -17.74 -11.70 12.72
N GLY A 163 -16.78 -10.91 13.23
CA GLY A 163 -16.39 -10.95 14.65
C GLY A 163 -15.21 -11.88 14.92
N ASP A 164 -15.20 -12.62 16.03
CA ASP A 164 -14.09 -13.54 16.36
C ASP A 164 -14.21 -14.85 15.56
N GLY A 165 -13.28 -15.16 14.64
CA GLY A 165 -13.26 -16.41 13.87
C GLY A 165 -12.34 -16.42 12.64
N ASP A 166 -12.01 -17.60 12.09
CA ASP A 166 -11.31 -17.67 10.78
C ASP A 166 -12.35 -17.52 9.64
N ASP A 167 -12.76 -16.29 9.31
CA ASP A 167 -13.90 -16.01 8.43
C ASP A 167 -13.58 -15.98 6.92
N VAL A 168 -14.61 -16.24 6.10
CA VAL A 168 -14.56 -16.06 4.64
C VAL A 168 -15.69 -15.14 4.18
N VAL A 169 -15.35 -13.96 3.67
CA VAL A 169 -16.32 -12.93 3.27
C VAL A 169 -16.18 -12.57 1.78
N ASN A 170 -17.32 -12.41 1.11
CA ASN A 170 -17.44 -11.82 -0.22
C ASN A 170 -18.46 -10.67 -0.11
N GLY A 171 -18.05 -9.44 -0.42
CA GLY A 171 -18.96 -8.29 -0.50
C GLY A 171 -19.95 -8.51 -1.65
N GLY A 172 -19.50 -8.23 -2.88
CA GLY A 172 -20.17 -8.66 -4.10
C GLY A 172 -20.26 -7.56 -5.15
N ALA A 173 -21.37 -6.82 -5.18
CA ALA A 173 -21.61 -5.84 -6.25
C ALA A 173 -22.38 -4.62 -5.74
N GLY A 174 -21.63 -3.60 -5.35
CA GLY A 174 -22.05 -2.33 -4.78
C GLY A 174 -20.95 -1.83 -3.85
N ASN A 175 -21.21 -0.78 -3.07
CA ASN A 175 -20.19 -0.18 -2.20
C ASN A 175 -20.30 -0.74 -0.78
N ASP A 176 -19.55 -1.79 -0.47
CA ASP A 176 -19.72 -2.60 0.74
C ASP A 176 -18.90 -2.08 1.93
N VAL A 177 -19.35 -2.40 3.14
CA VAL A 177 -18.64 -2.11 4.40
C VAL A 177 -18.46 -3.41 5.17
N ILE A 178 -17.22 -3.86 5.32
CA ILE A 178 -16.86 -5.19 5.85
C ILE A 178 -15.97 -5.03 7.09
N ASP A 179 -16.42 -5.56 8.23
CA ASP A 179 -15.66 -5.70 9.48
C ASP A 179 -15.50 -7.19 9.81
N ALA A 180 -14.37 -7.78 9.44
CA ALA A 180 -14.14 -9.21 9.61
C ALA A 180 -13.73 -9.63 11.04
N GLY A 181 -13.54 -8.68 11.97
CA GLY A 181 -13.18 -8.96 13.37
C GLY A 181 -11.85 -9.70 13.56
N ASP A 182 -11.62 -10.38 14.69
CA ASP A 182 -10.33 -11.01 15.01
C ASP A 182 -10.25 -12.46 14.50
N GLY A 183 -9.25 -12.80 13.67
CA GLY A 183 -8.99 -14.17 13.20
C GLY A 183 -8.17 -14.21 11.90
N ASN A 184 -8.01 -15.38 11.26
CA ASN A 184 -7.29 -15.46 9.98
C ASN A 184 -8.30 -15.39 8.82
N ASN A 185 -8.61 -14.17 8.41
CA ASN A 185 -9.74 -13.84 7.56
C ASN A 185 -9.39 -13.90 6.05
N VAL A 186 -10.38 -14.22 5.23
CA VAL A 186 -10.29 -14.15 3.76
C VAL A 186 -11.43 -13.29 3.22
N VAL A 187 -11.11 -12.08 2.76
CA VAL A 187 -12.10 -11.08 2.32
C VAL A 187 -11.91 -10.70 0.86
N ASN A 188 -13.00 -10.61 0.11
CA ASN A 188 -13.02 -10.10 -1.27
C ASN A 188 -14.16 -9.08 -1.43
N GLY A 189 -13.87 -7.84 -1.80
CA GLY A 189 -14.87 -6.79 -2.07
C GLY A 189 -15.65 -7.06 -3.37
N GLU A 190 -14.92 -7.33 -4.46
CA GLU A 190 -15.39 -7.56 -5.85
C GLU A 190 -15.70 -6.28 -6.67
N ASP A 191 -16.96 -5.93 -6.96
CA ASP A 191 -17.35 -4.78 -7.82
C ASP A 191 -17.89 -3.61 -6.94
N GLY A 192 -17.02 -2.75 -6.40
CA GLY A 192 -17.41 -1.70 -5.43
C GLY A 192 -16.40 -0.56 -5.24
N ASP A 193 -16.78 0.52 -4.53
CA ASP A 193 -15.78 1.27 -3.73
C ASP A 193 -16.04 0.86 -2.27
N ASP A 194 -15.22 -0.04 -1.74
CA ASP A 194 -15.48 -0.81 -0.52
C ASP A 194 -14.68 -0.28 0.71
N ASP A 195 -15.17 -0.53 1.92
CA ASP A 195 -14.54 -0.14 3.20
C ASP A 195 -14.33 -1.41 4.06
N ILE A 196 -13.10 -1.95 4.04
CA ILE A 196 -12.74 -3.28 4.56
C ILE A 196 -11.79 -3.15 5.76
N THR A 197 -12.13 -3.81 6.87
CA THR A 197 -11.27 -3.96 8.07
C THR A 197 -11.20 -5.43 8.50
N THR A 198 -10.01 -5.97 8.83
CA THR A 198 -9.86 -7.41 9.16
C THR A 198 -9.21 -7.79 10.50
N GLY A 199 -8.85 -6.83 11.35
CA GLY A 199 -8.65 -7.03 12.80
C GLY A 199 -7.25 -7.51 13.23
N ASP A 200 -7.18 -8.24 14.36
CA ASP A 200 -5.97 -9.00 14.76
C ASP A 200 -5.99 -10.36 14.02
N GLY A 201 -5.05 -10.62 13.11
CA GLY A 201 -5.17 -11.72 12.15
C GLY A 201 -3.89 -12.23 11.48
N ALA A 202 -4.08 -12.90 10.34
CA ALA A 202 -3.05 -13.16 9.33
C ALA A 202 -3.82 -13.34 8.01
N ASP A 203 -4.22 -12.19 7.48
CA ASP A 203 -5.39 -12.06 6.62
C ASP A 203 -5.04 -12.09 5.14
N VAL A 204 -6.05 -12.38 4.33
CA VAL A 204 -5.96 -12.30 2.87
C VAL A 204 -7.10 -11.45 2.35
N VAL A 205 -6.79 -10.23 1.94
CA VAL A 205 -7.76 -9.24 1.46
C VAL A 205 -7.57 -8.97 -0.02
N THR A 206 -8.68 -8.79 -0.71
CA THR A 206 -8.77 -8.32 -2.09
C THR A 206 -9.86 -7.27 -2.14
N GLY A 207 -9.54 -6.05 -2.58
CA GLY A 207 -10.52 -4.99 -2.82
C GLY A 207 -11.37 -5.38 -4.03
N GLY A 208 -10.95 -4.95 -5.21
CA GLY A 208 -11.43 -5.51 -6.47
C GLY A 208 -11.50 -4.49 -7.60
N ALA A 209 -12.62 -3.77 -7.71
CA ALA A 209 -12.93 -2.93 -8.86
C ALA A 209 -13.68 -1.63 -8.50
N GLY A 210 -12.96 -0.76 -7.80
CA GLY A 210 -13.29 0.65 -7.58
C GLY A 210 -12.24 1.26 -6.69
N ASN A 211 -12.60 2.21 -5.82
CA ASN A 211 -11.63 2.96 -5.01
C ASN A 211 -11.76 2.53 -3.55
N ASP A 212 -11.07 1.46 -3.19
CA ASP A 212 -11.27 0.73 -1.95
C ASP A 212 -10.47 1.32 -0.78
N VAL A 213 -10.96 1.09 0.43
CA VAL A 213 -10.27 1.39 1.69
C VAL A 213 -10.05 0.09 2.43
N ILE A 214 -8.79 -0.28 2.67
CA ILE A 214 -8.41 -1.55 3.29
C ILE A 214 -7.53 -1.26 4.51
N ALA A 215 -7.91 -1.79 5.67
CA ALA A 215 -7.08 -1.79 6.88
C ALA A 215 -7.01 -3.21 7.43
N THR A 216 -5.88 -3.91 7.27
CA THR A 216 -5.81 -5.32 7.67
C THR A 216 -5.67 -5.44 9.19
N GLY A 217 -4.67 -4.78 9.78
CA GLY A 217 -4.69 -4.39 11.20
C GLY A 217 -3.53 -4.91 12.02
N GLY A 218 -3.48 -6.21 12.30
CA GLY A 218 -2.53 -6.78 13.27
C GLY A 218 -2.20 -8.24 13.02
N GLY A 219 -1.34 -8.50 12.04
CA GLY A 219 -0.99 -9.83 11.57
C GLY A 219 0.17 -9.81 10.59
N ASP A 220 0.63 -10.97 10.12
CA ASP A 220 1.46 -11.02 8.90
C ASP A 220 0.47 -11.14 7.72
N ASP A 221 0.00 -10.02 7.17
CA ASP A 221 -1.16 -9.94 6.28
C ASP A 221 -0.80 -9.91 4.78
N VAL A 222 -1.79 -10.17 3.90
CA VAL A 222 -1.66 -10.05 2.45
C VAL A 222 -2.86 -9.31 1.86
N ALA A 223 -2.65 -8.12 1.32
CA ALA A 223 -3.72 -7.29 0.73
C ALA A 223 -3.40 -6.83 -0.69
N ASN A 224 -4.44 -6.73 -1.54
CA ASN A 224 -4.34 -6.19 -2.90
C ASN A 224 -5.59 -5.36 -3.23
N GLY A 225 -5.40 -4.08 -3.61
CA GLY A 225 -6.47 -3.18 -4.07
C GLY A 225 -7.07 -3.58 -5.42
N ASN A 226 -6.21 -3.80 -6.40
CA ASN A 226 -6.42 -4.24 -7.80
C ASN A 226 -6.73 -3.13 -8.80
N ALA A 227 -7.89 -2.46 -8.74
CA ALA A 227 -8.37 -1.68 -9.89
C ALA A 227 -9.22 -0.45 -9.56
N GLY A 228 -8.57 0.55 -9.00
CA GLY A 228 -8.99 1.94 -8.92
C GLY A 228 -8.01 2.68 -8.02
N ASN A 229 -8.39 3.78 -7.39
CA ASN A 229 -7.46 4.56 -6.56
C ASN A 229 -7.63 4.17 -5.09
N ASP A 230 -6.85 3.21 -4.64
CA ASP A 230 -7.06 2.49 -3.38
C ASP A 230 -6.29 3.12 -2.21
N VAL A 231 -6.76 2.89 -0.99
CA VAL A 231 -6.14 3.36 0.27
C VAL A 231 -5.93 2.18 1.21
N MET A 232 -4.68 1.83 1.49
CA MET A 232 -4.29 0.62 2.22
C MET A 232 -3.43 0.94 3.45
N ASP A 233 -3.71 0.29 4.57
CA ASP A 233 -2.94 0.33 5.81
C ASP A 233 -2.75 -1.12 6.32
N GLY A 234 -1.51 -1.64 6.28
CA GLY A 234 -1.20 -2.99 6.75
C GLY A 234 -1.33 -3.09 8.27
N GLY A 235 -0.63 -2.21 8.97
CA GLY A 235 -0.87 -1.93 10.38
C GLY A 235 0.27 -2.42 11.28
N ALA A 236 0.29 -3.70 11.62
CA ALA A 236 1.29 -4.23 12.56
C ALA A 236 1.65 -5.70 12.34
N GLY A 237 2.69 -5.94 11.54
CA GLY A 237 3.28 -7.27 11.37
C GLY A 237 4.40 -7.34 10.35
N ASN A 238 4.25 -8.10 9.28
CA ASN A 238 5.20 -8.16 8.16
C ASN A 238 4.36 -8.41 6.91
N ASP A 239 3.83 -7.34 6.36
CA ASP A 239 2.70 -7.37 5.45
C ASP A 239 3.13 -7.44 3.98
N VAL A 240 2.25 -7.93 3.12
CA VAL A 240 2.44 -7.94 1.68
C VAL A 240 1.31 -7.17 1.01
N LEU A 241 1.61 -5.95 0.57
CA LEU A 241 0.62 -4.98 0.08
C LEU A 241 0.83 -4.69 -1.42
N ALA A 242 -0.25 -4.62 -2.20
CA ALA A 242 -0.20 -4.25 -3.62
C ALA A 242 -1.33 -3.30 -4.03
N GLY A 243 -1.02 -2.18 -4.68
CA GLY A 243 -2.02 -1.26 -5.28
C GLY A 243 -2.56 -1.78 -6.63
N ASP A 244 -1.63 -2.22 -7.49
CA ASP A 244 -1.85 -2.87 -8.80
C ASP A 244 -2.18 -1.91 -9.98
N ASP A 245 -3.37 -1.30 -10.07
CA ASP A 245 -3.82 -0.54 -11.28
C ASP A 245 -4.60 0.77 -10.91
N GLY A 246 -3.93 1.74 -10.27
CA GLY A 246 -4.56 2.93 -9.65
C GLY A 246 -3.81 4.27 -9.73
N ASP A 247 -4.16 5.23 -8.86
CA ASP A 247 -3.17 6.14 -8.26
C ASP A 247 -3.38 5.97 -6.75
N ASP A 248 -2.54 5.16 -6.12
CA ASP A 248 -2.84 4.50 -4.84
C ASP A 248 -2.15 5.15 -3.63
N VAL A 249 -2.62 4.84 -2.43
CA VAL A 249 -1.99 5.25 -1.17
C VAL A 249 -1.81 4.03 -0.27
N VAL A 250 -0.57 3.56 -0.11
CA VAL A 250 -0.25 2.35 0.66
C VAL A 250 0.69 2.69 1.82
N ASN A 251 0.37 2.15 3.00
CA ASN A 251 1.12 2.36 4.23
C ASN A 251 1.37 1.00 4.91
N GLY A 252 2.64 0.61 5.10
CA GLY A 252 3.01 -0.61 5.83
C GLY A 252 2.70 -0.49 7.33
N SER A 253 2.99 0.69 7.88
CA SER A 253 2.89 1.08 9.29
C SER A 253 4.01 0.54 10.19
N ALA A 254 4.06 -0.76 10.53
CA ALA A 254 4.97 -1.24 11.56
C ALA A 254 5.36 -2.72 11.38
N GLY A 255 6.54 -2.96 10.79
CA GLY A 255 6.92 -4.29 10.40
C GLY A 255 8.14 -4.37 9.48
N ASN A 256 8.24 -5.48 8.76
CA ASN A 256 9.22 -5.61 7.68
C ASN A 256 8.42 -5.90 6.42
N ASP A 257 7.83 -4.86 5.86
CA ASP A 257 6.73 -4.94 4.92
C ASP A 257 7.24 -5.03 3.48
N GLN A 258 6.48 -5.70 2.62
CA GLN A 258 6.77 -5.82 1.20
C GLN A 258 5.65 -5.19 0.38
N MET A 259 5.95 -4.12 -0.34
CA MET A 259 4.94 -3.33 -1.06
C MET A 259 5.24 -3.16 -2.55
N ASP A 260 4.20 -3.17 -3.39
CA ASP A 260 4.25 -2.95 -4.85
C ASP A 260 3.13 -1.98 -5.28
N GLY A 261 3.47 -0.78 -5.75
CA GLY A 261 2.50 0.20 -6.26
C GLY A 261 1.85 -0.23 -7.57
N GLY A 262 2.58 -0.95 -8.43
CA GLY A 262 2.04 -1.48 -9.69
C GLY A 262 2.01 -0.45 -10.83
N ARG A 263 0.93 0.34 -10.95
CA ARG A 263 0.73 1.29 -12.07
C ARG A 263 -0.09 2.53 -11.68
N GLY A 264 0.57 3.59 -11.24
CA GLY A 264 -0.13 4.84 -11.01
C GLY A 264 0.74 6.07 -10.80
N ASN A 265 0.31 6.91 -9.89
CA ASN A 265 1.15 7.98 -9.36
C ASN A 265 1.04 7.80 -7.85
N ASP A 266 1.71 6.77 -7.37
CA ASP A 266 1.39 6.09 -6.13
C ASP A 266 2.11 6.75 -4.95
N LEU A 267 1.51 6.70 -3.76
CA LEU A 267 2.09 7.20 -2.52
C LEU A 267 2.29 6.04 -1.54
N MET A 268 3.54 5.61 -1.41
CA MET A 268 3.95 4.49 -0.58
C MET A 268 4.70 5.01 0.65
N ALA A 269 4.36 4.52 1.84
CA ALA A 269 5.10 4.74 3.08
C ALA A 269 5.37 3.39 3.76
N GLY A 270 6.63 3.08 4.04
CA GLY A 270 7.05 1.90 4.79
C GLY A 270 6.54 1.98 6.23
N GLY A 271 7.30 2.65 7.09
CA GLY A 271 6.88 2.99 8.45
C GLY A 271 7.99 2.79 9.48
N ASP A 272 7.69 2.02 10.53
CA ASP A 272 8.66 1.56 11.54
C ASP A 272 9.20 0.15 11.16
N ASP A 273 10.51 -0.08 11.37
CA ASP A 273 11.27 -1.32 11.06
C ASP A 273 11.67 -1.42 9.54
N ASN A 274 12.09 -2.58 9.01
CA ASN A 274 12.87 -2.66 7.74
C ASN A 274 12.03 -3.05 6.51
N ASP A 275 11.79 -2.13 5.59
CA ASP A 275 10.83 -2.34 4.50
C ASP A 275 11.45 -2.63 3.12
N THR A 276 10.62 -3.14 2.20
CA THR A 276 10.95 -3.33 0.79
C THR A 276 9.82 -2.78 -0.08
N VAL A 277 10.09 -1.69 -0.79
CA VAL A 277 9.05 -0.91 -1.49
C VAL A 277 9.40 -0.74 -2.97
N ASP A 278 8.53 -1.25 -3.84
CA ASP A 278 8.57 -1.05 -5.28
C ASP A 278 7.46 -0.06 -5.69
N GLY A 279 7.84 1.10 -6.25
CA GLY A 279 6.90 2.10 -6.74
C GLY A 279 6.17 1.69 -8.02
N GLY A 280 6.65 0.67 -8.73
CA GLY A 280 5.97 0.10 -9.90
C GLY A 280 6.23 0.87 -11.20
N ALA A 281 5.36 1.83 -11.54
CA ALA A 281 5.49 2.57 -12.79
C ALA A 281 4.62 3.83 -12.84
N GLN A 282 5.17 4.83 -13.55
CA GLN A 282 4.66 6.18 -13.77
C GLN A 282 5.27 7.21 -12.82
N HIS A 283 4.58 7.94 -11.92
CA HIS A 283 5.28 8.98 -11.14
C HIS A 283 5.02 8.87 -9.64
N ASP A 284 5.91 8.18 -8.98
CA ASP A 284 5.61 7.59 -7.68
C ASP A 284 6.33 8.34 -6.55
N THR A 285 5.77 8.28 -5.34
CA THR A 285 6.37 8.85 -4.12
C THR A 285 6.52 7.74 -3.10
N VAL A 286 7.75 7.31 -2.89
CA VAL A 286 8.14 6.20 -2.01
C VAL A 286 8.92 6.77 -0.82
N LEU A 287 8.46 6.46 0.39
CA LEU A 287 9.05 6.88 1.65
C LEU A 287 9.36 5.61 2.48
N GLY A 288 10.58 5.40 2.94
CA GLY A 288 10.89 4.31 3.90
C GLY A 288 10.41 4.66 5.31
N GLU A 289 10.68 5.90 5.73
CA GLU A 289 10.45 6.47 7.07
C GLU A 289 11.50 6.09 8.13
N ALA A 290 11.43 4.92 8.78
CA ALA A 290 12.26 4.60 9.94
C ALA A 290 12.71 3.13 10.00
N GLY A 291 13.72 2.82 9.20
CA GLY A 291 14.12 1.46 8.91
C GLY A 291 15.57 1.27 8.48
N ASN A 292 15.74 0.35 7.54
CA ASN A 292 17.01 0.02 6.89
C ASN A 292 16.55 -0.64 5.59
N ASP A 293 16.11 0.21 4.65
CA ASP A 293 15.06 -0.12 3.68
C ASP A 293 15.61 -0.43 2.29
N ASP A 294 14.82 -1.12 1.45
CA ASP A 294 15.13 -1.45 0.06
C ASP A 294 14.04 -0.83 -0.85
N LEU A 295 14.32 0.37 -1.37
CA LEU A 295 13.36 1.26 -2.03
C LEU A 295 13.69 1.44 -3.52
N ALA A 296 12.70 1.23 -4.40
CA ALA A 296 12.83 1.43 -5.84
C ALA A 296 11.69 2.28 -6.43
N GLY A 297 12.01 3.40 -7.08
CA GLY A 297 11.02 4.21 -7.82
C GLY A 297 10.58 3.60 -9.17
N GLN A 298 11.36 2.66 -9.69
CA GLN A 298 11.20 2.02 -11.01
C GLN A 298 11.15 2.94 -12.23
N ALA A 299 10.00 3.53 -12.55
CA ALA A 299 9.72 3.88 -13.95
C ALA A 299 8.82 5.10 -14.19
N GLY A 300 9.25 6.29 -13.75
CA GLY A 300 9.03 7.46 -14.59
C GLY A 300 9.61 8.82 -14.21
N ASN A 301 9.30 9.41 -13.06
CA ASN A 301 9.86 10.70 -12.58
C ASN A 301 9.58 10.81 -11.07
N ASP A 302 10.34 10.07 -10.29
CA ASP A 302 9.89 9.55 -9.01
C ASP A 302 10.51 10.32 -7.84
N VAL A 303 9.91 10.22 -6.66
CA VAL A 303 10.45 10.76 -5.41
C VAL A 303 10.65 9.60 -4.46
N VAL A 304 11.91 9.27 -4.17
CA VAL A 304 12.28 8.17 -3.27
C VAL A 304 13.10 8.76 -2.12
N ASP A 305 12.67 8.54 -0.89
CA ASP A 305 13.26 9.06 0.35
C ASP A 305 13.41 7.91 1.35
N GLY A 306 14.63 7.56 1.75
CA GLY A 306 14.91 6.51 2.74
C GLY A 306 14.31 6.86 4.10
N GLY A 307 14.98 7.74 4.84
CA GLY A 307 14.46 8.29 6.10
C GLY A 307 15.46 8.25 7.24
N GLU A 308 15.15 7.54 8.33
CA GLU A 308 16.08 7.23 9.43
C GLU A 308 16.57 5.77 9.29
N GLY A 309 17.78 5.53 8.77
CA GLY A 309 18.26 4.16 8.51
C GLY A 309 19.59 4.11 7.76
N ASP A 310 20.16 2.90 7.56
CA ASP A 310 21.19 2.72 6.51
C ASP A 310 20.50 2.07 5.29
N ASP A 311 20.09 2.89 4.32
CA ASP A 311 19.10 2.48 3.30
C ASP A 311 19.72 2.10 1.94
N LEU A 312 18.95 1.39 1.11
CA LEU A 312 19.21 1.17 -0.31
C LEU A 312 18.09 1.86 -1.12
N VAL A 313 18.45 2.88 -1.91
CA VAL A 313 17.48 3.76 -2.57
C VAL A 313 17.80 3.88 -4.07
N GLU A 314 16.96 3.33 -4.94
CA GLU A 314 17.14 3.31 -6.39
C GLU A 314 16.05 4.11 -7.14
N GLY A 315 16.42 5.18 -7.86
CA GLY A 315 15.49 5.92 -8.74
C GLY A 315 15.03 5.11 -9.96
N ASN A 316 15.93 4.27 -10.48
CA ASN A 316 15.73 3.45 -11.69
C ASN A 316 15.59 4.23 -13.01
N ALA A 317 14.41 4.44 -13.59
CA ALA A 317 14.28 4.89 -14.98
C ALA A 317 13.36 6.11 -15.16
N GLY A 318 13.82 7.28 -14.70
CA GLY A 318 13.05 8.50 -14.80
C GLY A 318 13.84 9.80 -14.89
N ALA A 319 13.41 10.81 -14.15
CA ALA A 319 14.16 12.04 -13.91
C ALA A 319 13.88 12.43 -12.46
N ASP A 320 14.57 11.73 -11.57
CA ASP A 320 14.05 11.36 -10.27
C ASP A 320 14.62 12.25 -9.17
N THR A 321 14.01 12.21 -7.99
CA THR A 321 14.54 12.82 -6.77
C THR A 321 14.77 11.72 -5.77
N VAL A 322 16.03 11.34 -5.60
CA VAL A 322 16.44 10.18 -4.80
C VAL A 322 17.22 10.68 -3.59
N MET A 323 16.77 10.31 -2.39
CA MET A 323 17.28 10.81 -1.11
C MET A 323 17.53 9.61 -0.19
N GLY A 324 18.72 9.55 0.43
CA GLY A 324 19.03 8.57 1.47
C GLY A 324 18.32 8.96 2.75
N GLY A 325 18.98 9.70 3.64
CA GLY A 325 18.32 10.32 4.79
C GLY A 325 19.27 10.64 5.93
N ASP A 326 19.02 10.04 7.09
CA ASP A 326 19.85 10.09 8.30
C ASP A 326 20.48 8.69 8.56
N GLY A 327 21.54 8.32 7.82
CA GLY A 327 22.40 7.16 8.10
C GLY A 327 23.42 6.87 6.99
N ASP A 328 24.07 5.69 6.98
CA ASP A 328 25.15 5.37 6.03
C ASP A 328 24.61 4.72 4.73
N ASP A 329 23.95 5.52 3.89
CA ASP A 329 23.08 5.05 2.78
C ASP A 329 23.79 4.55 1.51
N THR A 330 23.06 3.81 0.66
CA THR A 330 23.43 3.52 -0.73
C THR A 330 22.34 4.02 -1.69
N VAL A 331 22.67 5.01 -2.51
CA VAL A 331 21.70 5.72 -3.38
C VAL A 331 22.12 5.62 -4.85
N ASP A 332 21.26 5.15 -5.75
CA ASP A 332 21.51 5.08 -7.21
C ASP A 332 20.46 5.84 -8.01
N GLY A 333 20.88 6.83 -8.81
CA GLY A 333 19.99 7.57 -9.72
C GLY A 333 19.63 6.82 -11.01
N ALA A 334 20.47 5.88 -11.44
CA ALA A 334 20.28 5.06 -12.64
C ALA A 334 19.99 5.84 -13.96
N ASP A 335 18.90 5.61 -14.69
CA ASP A 335 18.72 6.02 -16.11
C ASP A 335 17.87 7.31 -16.23
N GLY A 336 18.45 8.51 -16.00
CA GLY A 336 17.65 9.73 -15.95
C GLY A 336 18.31 11.10 -16.13
N ASN A 337 17.92 12.06 -15.29
CA ASN A 337 18.40 13.45 -15.19
C ASN A 337 18.15 13.91 -13.74
N ASP A 338 18.88 13.33 -12.80
CA ASP A 338 18.34 13.06 -11.47
C ASP A 338 18.82 14.05 -10.41
N SER A 339 18.10 14.10 -9.28
CA SER A 339 18.42 14.94 -8.12
C SER A 339 18.71 14.06 -6.93
N ILE A 340 19.98 13.67 -6.79
CA ILE A 340 20.47 12.75 -5.78
C ILE A 340 20.93 13.52 -4.56
N VAL A 341 20.50 13.11 -3.38
CA VAL A 341 21.00 13.56 -2.08
C VAL A 341 21.35 12.30 -1.30
N GLY A 342 22.55 12.21 -0.75
CA GLY A 342 22.85 11.16 0.22
C GLY A 342 22.12 11.50 1.51
N GLY A 343 22.80 12.18 2.42
CA GLY A 343 22.13 12.72 3.59
C GLY A 343 23.11 12.94 4.73
N ALA A 344 22.71 12.58 5.94
CA ALA A 344 23.48 12.74 7.16
C ALA A 344 24.21 11.45 7.59
N GLY A 345 25.02 10.87 6.72
CA GLY A 345 26.00 9.84 7.07
C GLY A 345 27.13 9.72 6.05
N ASP A 346 27.86 8.62 6.08
CA ASP A 346 29.00 8.37 5.17
C ASP A 346 28.55 7.60 3.91
N ASP A 347 27.61 8.20 3.16
CA ASP A 347 26.84 7.61 2.06
C ASP A 347 27.65 7.10 0.85
N LEU A 348 27.09 6.15 0.10
CA LEU A 348 27.54 5.68 -1.22
C LEU A 348 26.52 6.05 -2.30
N MET A 349 26.80 7.09 -3.07
CA MET A 349 25.96 7.52 -4.19
C MET A 349 26.47 6.97 -5.54
N MET A 350 25.56 6.67 -6.48
CA MET A 350 25.84 6.40 -7.89
C MET A 350 24.96 7.30 -8.74
N ASP A 351 25.53 7.94 -9.77
CA ASP A 351 24.79 8.94 -10.56
C ASP A 351 23.98 8.34 -11.71
N GLY A 352 24.52 7.31 -12.37
CA GLY A 352 23.83 6.64 -13.46
C GLY A 352 24.11 7.28 -14.83
N ILE A 353 23.13 7.31 -15.72
CA ILE A 353 23.18 7.89 -17.07
C ILE A 353 22.29 9.13 -17.09
N GLY A 354 22.87 10.33 -17.12
CA GLY A 354 22.06 11.52 -17.03
C GLY A 354 22.81 12.85 -16.97
N ARG A 355 22.18 13.87 -16.40
CA ARG A 355 22.81 15.18 -16.17
C ARG A 355 22.49 15.60 -14.77
N ASP A 356 23.19 14.95 -13.86
CA ASP A 356 22.61 14.71 -12.56
C ASP A 356 23.07 15.78 -11.57
N ARG A 357 22.27 15.98 -10.54
CA ARG A 357 22.45 16.99 -9.51
C ARG A 357 22.65 16.25 -8.19
N ILE A 358 23.92 16.07 -7.81
CA ILE A 358 24.29 15.27 -6.66
C ILE A 358 24.69 16.20 -5.51
N ASP A 359 23.99 16.11 -4.37
CA ASP A 359 24.23 16.90 -3.16
C ASP A 359 24.93 16.06 -2.08
N MET A 360 26.27 16.19 -2.05
CA MET A 360 27.17 15.50 -1.14
C MET A 360 27.27 16.25 0.20
N THR A 361 26.13 16.53 0.84
CA THR A 361 26.08 17.36 2.05
C THR A 361 25.40 16.70 3.25
N GLY A 362 26.16 15.91 4.01
CA GLY A 362 25.89 15.73 5.44
C GLY A 362 26.91 14.88 6.21
N GLY A 363 27.62 13.95 5.58
CA GLY A 363 28.81 13.29 6.15
C GLY A 363 30.05 13.36 5.27
N ASP A 364 30.87 12.32 5.24
CA ASP A 364 32.09 12.19 4.42
C ASP A 364 31.87 11.22 3.21
N ASP A 365 30.75 11.42 2.52
CA ASP A 365 30.13 10.61 1.48
C ASP A 365 30.92 10.40 0.15
N SER A 366 30.65 9.29 -0.55
CA SER A 366 31.39 8.78 -1.72
C SER A 366 30.50 8.59 -2.95
N VAL A 367 30.73 9.33 -4.04
CA VAL A 367 30.01 9.12 -5.32
C VAL A 367 30.79 8.25 -6.30
N MET A 368 30.13 7.30 -6.96
CA MET A 368 30.61 6.60 -8.15
C MET A 368 30.02 7.23 -9.42
N ASN A 369 30.82 7.97 -10.18
CA ASN A 369 30.38 8.55 -11.46
C ASN A 369 30.57 7.57 -12.62
N THR A 370 29.52 7.27 -13.39
CA THR A 370 29.55 6.25 -14.46
C THR A 370 30.38 6.64 -15.69
N ASN A 371 30.64 7.95 -15.88
CA ASN A 371 31.29 8.54 -17.05
C ASN A 371 30.56 8.22 -18.38
N ASP A 372 29.23 8.29 -18.40
CA ASP A 372 28.39 8.11 -19.58
C ASP A 372 28.70 9.09 -20.74
N GLY A 373 29.16 10.30 -20.40
CA GLY A 373 29.54 11.37 -21.31
C GLY A 373 28.57 12.56 -21.37
N GLU A 374 27.58 12.62 -20.49
CA GLU A 374 26.69 13.77 -20.31
C GLU A 374 27.31 14.80 -19.34
N ARG A 375 26.58 15.41 -18.38
CA ARG A 375 27.06 16.61 -17.66
C ARG A 375 26.45 16.85 -16.28
N ASP A 376 27.24 16.54 -15.26
CA ASP A 376 26.74 16.48 -13.90
C ASP A 376 27.17 17.69 -13.07
N VAL A 377 26.45 17.92 -11.98
CA VAL A 377 26.64 19.06 -11.08
C VAL A 377 26.72 18.58 -9.64
N PHE A 378 27.96 18.43 -9.17
CA PHE A 378 28.27 18.03 -7.81
C PHE A 378 28.29 19.23 -6.86
N PHE A 379 27.49 19.15 -5.80
CA PHE A 379 27.53 20.05 -4.65
C PHE A 379 28.32 19.35 -3.55
N TRP A 380 29.36 20.01 -3.04
CA TRP A 380 30.30 19.42 -2.09
C TRP A 380 30.06 19.92 -0.67
N GLY A 381 29.93 18.99 0.28
CA GLY A 381 29.79 19.23 1.71
C GLY A 381 31.10 19.20 2.48
N ASN A 382 31.35 18.13 3.24
CA ASN A 382 32.47 18.04 4.15
C ASN A 382 33.80 17.77 3.42
N ALA A 383 34.82 17.40 4.19
CA ALA A 383 36.19 17.39 3.69
C ALA A 383 36.80 15.98 3.56
N GLY A 384 36.06 14.93 3.92
CA GLY A 384 36.33 13.55 3.55
C GLY A 384 35.56 13.10 2.30
N SER A 385 34.44 13.74 1.97
CA SER A 385 33.60 13.38 0.83
C SER A 385 34.40 13.31 -0.49
N MET A 386 34.16 12.28 -1.30
CA MET A 386 34.98 11.94 -2.48
C MET A 386 34.18 11.51 -3.71
N VAL A 387 34.65 11.87 -4.90
CA VAL A 387 34.08 11.39 -6.17
C VAL A 387 35.05 10.42 -6.84
N ARG A 388 34.57 9.22 -7.18
CA ARG A 388 35.30 8.15 -7.88
C ARG A 388 34.74 8.00 -9.28
N ALA A 389 35.57 8.21 -10.30
CA ALA A 389 35.21 7.97 -11.69
C ALA A 389 35.26 6.47 -12.02
N ALA A 390 34.12 5.80 -12.10
CA ALA A 390 34.03 4.43 -12.58
C ALA A 390 34.31 4.41 -14.08
N ARG A 391 35.13 3.46 -14.55
CA ARG A 391 35.33 3.21 -15.97
C ARG A 391 34.55 1.98 -16.39
N SER A 392 33.78 2.10 -17.47
CA SER A 392 33.06 1.01 -18.12
C SER A 392 33.98 0.01 -18.88
N SER A 393 34.94 -0.58 -18.16
CA SER A 393 35.57 -1.87 -18.52
C SER A 393 36.43 -2.43 -17.39
N ASP A 394 36.00 -3.56 -16.81
CA ASP A 394 36.78 -4.62 -16.15
C ASP A 394 37.95 -4.21 -15.20
N ASP A 395 37.71 -4.22 -13.88
CA ASP A 395 38.47 -4.97 -12.84
C ASP A 395 38.47 -4.32 -11.42
N TYR A 396 37.80 -5.00 -10.48
CA TYR A 396 38.14 -5.19 -9.05
C TYR A 396 38.50 -3.98 -8.14
N CYS A 397 37.63 -3.73 -7.16
CA CYS A 397 37.89 -2.88 -5.99
C CYS A 397 38.94 -3.47 -5.03
N GLY A 398 39.62 -2.60 -4.27
CA GLY A 398 40.48 -2.96 -3.15
C GLY A 398 40.61 -1.80 -2.14
N GLU A 399 40.67 -2.14 -0.85
CA GLU A 399 40.73 -1.19 0.28
C GLU A 399 41.98 -0.30 0.23
N PHE A 400 41.84 1.01 0.47
CA PHE A 400 42.96 1.92 0.71
C PHE A 400 42.66 3.01 1.75
N ASP A 401 43.43 2.99 2.84
CA ASP A 401 43.65 4.13 3.75
C ASP A 401 44.41 5.26 3.02
N SER A 402 43.74 6.08 2.21
CA SER A 402 44.04 7.52 1.98
C SER A 402 43.33 8.10 0.76
N ILE A 403 43.08 9.41 0.80
CA ILE A 403 42.48 10.20 -0.28
C ILE A 403 43.44 10.23 -1.49
N GLU A 404 43.20 9.38 -2.47
CA GLU A 404 43.85 9.40 -3.79
C GLU A 404 42.82 9.69 -4.90
N PHE A 405 42.90 10.89 -5.50
CA PHE A 405 42.09 11.28 -6.66
C PHE A 405 42.50 10.46 -7.90
N PHE A 406 41.70 9.48 -8.32
CA PHE A 406 42.08 8.54 -9.39
C PHE A 406 41.72 9.01 -10.82
N ASP A 407 42.75 9.38 -11.57
CA ASP A 407 42.89 9.35 -13.05
C ASP A 407 41.65 9.74 -13.90
N VAL A 408 41.41 11.04 -14.01
CA VAL A 408 40.38 11.66 -14.88
C VAL A 408 40.71 11.43 -16.37
N ARG A 409 40.22 10.32 -16.92
CA ARG A 409 40.22 10.02 -18.37
C ARG A 409 38.82 9.85 -18.97
N GLY A 410 37.78 9.98 -18.15
CA GLY A 410 36.38 9.92 -18.57
C GLY A 410 35.79 11.31 -18.81
N ALA A 411 35.83 12.21 -17.80
CA ALA A 411 35.27 13.56 -17.86
C ALA A 411 35.61 14.35 -19.14
N ARG A 412 34.63 14.49 -20.05
CA ARG A 412 34.75 15.24 -21.30
C ARG A 412 34.08 16.62 -21.20
N ASN A 413 34.88 17.56 -20.70
CA ASN A 413 34.85 19.00 -21.03
C ASN A 413 33.75 19.93 -20.43
N ASN A 414 32.81 19.52 -19.58
CA ASN A 414 31.77 20.47 -19.13
C ASN A 414 31.20 20.36 -17.70
N ASP A 415 31.64 19.41 -16.88
CA ASP A 415 31.05 19.16 -15.55
C ASP A 415 31.34 20.33 -14.60
N VAL A 416 30.37 20.68 -13.74
CA VAL A 416 30.42 21.91 -12.94
C VAL A 416 30.53 21.60 -11.46
N PHE A 417 31.74 21.72 -10.94
CA PHE A 417 32.01 21.64 -9.49
C PHE A 417 31.70 22.98 -8.82
N ASP A 418 30.63 23.02 -8.01
CA ASP A 418 30.21 24.23 -7.32
C ASP A 418 30.92 24.41 -5.97
N LEU A 419 32.03 25.15 -5.99
CA LEU A 419 32.85 25.35 -4.79
C LEU A 419 32.32 26.45 -3.84
N ARG A 420 31.05 26.89 -3.95
CA ARG A 420 30.49 28.00 -3.16
C ARG A 420 30.33 27.71 -1.67
N SER A 421 30.38 26.44 -1.26
CA SER A 421 30.34 25.94 0.12
C SER A 421 31.71 25.92 0.83
N PHE A 422 32.82 26.07 0.08
CA PHE A 422 34.15 25.72 0.57
C PHE A 422 34.61 26.52 1.79
N GLY A 423 34.86 25.79 2.88
CA GLY A 423 35.62 26.29 4.03
C GLY A 423 37.05 26.67 3.66
N LYS A 424 37.68 27.53 4.47
CA LYS A 424 39.09 27.90 4.26
C LYS A 424 40.02 26.71 4.48
N ASP A 425 41.12 26.69 3.74
CA ASP A 425 42.25 25.76 3.89
C ASP A 425 42.03 24.32 3.37
N LYS A 426 41.57 24.17 2.12
CA LYS A 426 41.52 22.88 1.39
C LYS A 426 42.17 22.96 -0.01
N VAL A 427 42.63 21.82 -0.51
CA VAL A 427 43.38 21.67 -1.78
C VAL A 427 42.58 20.74 -2.70
N LEU A 428 42.42 21.16 -3.96
CA LEU A 428 41.88 20.32 -5.03
C LEU A 428 43.07 19.79 -5.85
N GLU A 429 43.31 18.47 -5.83
CA GLU A 429 44.34 17.81 -6.63
C GLU A 429 43.70 17.04 -7.78
N VAL A 430 44.03 17.42 -9.03
CA VAL A 430 43.44 16.81 -10.24
C VAL A 430 44.52 16.04 -10.98
N TYR A 431 44.41 14.70 -11.00
CA TYR A 431 45.30 13.84 -11.77
C TYR A 431 44.67 13.49 -13.12
N GLY A 432 45.36 13.86 -14.20
CA GLY A 432 45.06 13.39 -15.54
C GLY A 432 46.23 12.60 -16.11
N GLY A 433 45.93 11.57 -16.89
CA GLY A 433 46.92 10.85 -17.70
C GLY A 433 46.34 10.44 -19.05
N GLY A 434 47.18 9.93 -19.94
CA GLY A 434 46.74 9.37 -21.23
C GLY A 434 46.81 10.35 -22.41
N GLU A 435 47.10 9.79 -23.58
CA GLU A 435 47.46 10.56 -24.77
C GLU A 435 46.24 11.08 -25.56
N GLY A 436 46.20 12.38 -25.85
CA GLY A 436 45.71 12.85 -27.16
C GLY A 436 44.70 13.99 -27.21
N GLU A 437 43.91 14.24 -26.17
CA GLU A 437 42.84 15.26 -26.19
C GLU A 437 43.03 16.33 -25.11
N ALA A 438 42.67 17.58 -25.46
CA ALA A 438 42.84 18.73 -24.57
C ALA A 438 41.54 18.93 -23.75
N GLY A 439 41.57 18.55 -22.48
CA GLY A 439 40.50 18.82 -21.53
C GLY A 439 40.46 20.29 -21.09
N SER A 440 39.27 20.87 -21.00
CA SER A 440 39.01 22.16 -20.33
C SER A 440 38.27 21.95 -19.02
N PHE A 441 38.85 22.43 -17.92
CA PHE A 441 38.29 22.38 -16.58
C PHE A 441 37.90 23.79 -16.12
N ALA A 442 36.68 23.98 -15.61
CA ALA A 442 36.15 25.30 -15.26
C ALA A 442 35.70 25.36 -13.80
N VAL A 443 36.52 25.96 -12.94
CA VAL A 443 36.14 26.32 -11.56
C VAL A 443 35.43 27.67 -11.59
N TYR A 444 34.23 27.77 -11.00
CA TYR A 444 33.47 29.02 -10.94
C TYR A 444 33.34 29.55 -9.50
N ASP A 445 34.12 30.58 -9.16
CA ASP A 445 33.79 31.46 -8.03
C ASP A 445 32.98 32.67 -8.54
N SER A 446 31.73 32.76 -8.07
CA SER A 446 30.77 33.79 -8.48
C SER A 446 30.48 34.86 -7.42
N LYS A 447 31.12 34.85 -6.24
CA LYS A 447 30.89 35.89 -5.23
C LYS A 447 31.79 37.11 -5.45
N GLN A 448 31.16 38.24 -5.81
CA GLN A 448 31.80 39.56 -5.89
C GLN A 448 32.01 40.20 -4.48
N ASP A 449 32.06 39.39 -3.43
CA ASP A 449 32.21 39.83 -2.04
C ASP A 449 33.63 39.58 -1.54
N TYR A 450 34.19 40.59 -0.88
CA TYR A 450 35.56 40.63 -0.34
C TYR A 450 35.89 39.44 0.58
N TYR A 451 36.44 38.36 0.00
CA TYR A 451 37.13 37.31 0.75
C TYR A 451 38.60 37.24 0.31
N ASP A 452 39.49 37.61 1.24
CA ASP A 452 40.96 37.58 1.10
C ASP A 452 41.48 36.12 1.24
N GLY A 453 40.89 35.23 0.42
CA GLY A 453 41.14 33.79 0.42
C GLY A 453 42.02 33.40 -0.77
N LYS A 454 43.18 32.80 -0.49
CA LYS A 454 44.07 32.25 -1.52
C LYS A 454 43.69 30.79 -1.76
N TYR A 455 43.16 30.49 -2.94
CA TYR A 455 42.97 29.11 -3.39
C TYR A 455 44.27 28.60 -4.01
N LEU A 456 44.72 27.41 -3.63
CA LEU A 456 45.93 26.77 -4.18
C LEU A 456 45.52 25.56 -5.02
N LEU A 457 45.39 25.77 -6.33
CA LEU A 457 45.19 24.68 -7.29
C LEU A 457 46.54 24.02 -7.62
N LEU A 458 46.72 22.78 -7.22
CA LEU A 458 47.92 21.99 -7.51
C LEU A 458 47.62 20.97 -8.61
N VAL A 459 48.28 21.13 -9.76
CA VAL A 459 48.19 20.20 -10.89
C VAL A 459 49.58 19.63 -11.16
N GLU A 460 49.78 18.35 -10.87
CA GLU A 460 50.93 17.56 -11.33
C GLU A 460 50.49 16.60 -12.43
N TRP A 461 51.33 16.44 -13.46
CA TRP A 461 51.05 15.61 -14.63
C TRP A 461 52.21 14.66 -14.85
N ASN A 462 51.94 13.36 -14.97
CA ASN A 462 52.97 12.35 -15.16
C ASN A 462 53.01 11.89 -16.63
N GLU A 463 54.22 11.96 -17.20
CA GLU A 463 54.59 11.62 -18.59
C GLU A 463 54.28 12.67 -19.70
N GLN A 464 54.99 12.54 -20.83
CA GLN A 464 55.10 13.56 -21.88
C GLN A 464 54.36 13.17 -23.18
N VAL A 465 53.20 13.76 -23.51
CA VAL A 465 52.84 14.19 -24.90
C VAL A 465 51.70 15.25 -24.86
N GLY A 466 51.69 16.22 -25.78
CA GLY A 466 50.41 16.73 -26.34
C GLY A 466 49.99 18.18 -26.07
N ALA A 467 50.74 19.18 -26.54
CA ALA A 467 50.47 20.61 -26.31
C ALA A 467 49.09 21.17 -26.77
N GLY A 468 48.06 21.02 -25.93
CA GLY A 468 46.79 21.78 -25.95
C GLY A 468 46.74 22.88 -24.87
N PRO A 469 45.90 23.93 -25.03
CA PRO A 469 45.76 24.99 -24.03
C PRO A 469 44.76 24.61 -22.93
N ILE A 470 45.14 24.79 -21.66
CA ILE A 470 44.21 24.78 -20.52
C ILE A 470 43.69 26.20 -20.32
N ASN A 471 42.37 26.39 -20.35
CA ASN A 471 41.71 27.64 -19.98
C ASN A 471 41.24 27.55 -18.53
N ILE A 472 41.89 28.29 -17.62
CA ILE A 472 41.40 28.48 -16.25
C ILE A 472 40.82 29.88 -16.18
N GLY A 473 39.51 29.99 -15.95
CA GLY A 473 38.86 31.25 -15.64
C GLY A 473 38.87 31.47 -14.14
N THR A 474 39.31 32.65 -13.68
CA THR A 474 39.12 33.08 -12.29
C THR A 474 38.52 34.47 -12.25
N ASN A 475 37.88 34.80 -11.14
CA ASN A 475 37.61 36.18 -10.77
C ASN A 475 38.92 36.86 -10.28
N ALA A 476 38.91 38.18 -10.13
CA ALA A 476 40.15 38.93 -9.88
C ALA A 476 40.70 38.69 -8.46
N ASN A 477 42.03 38.52 -8.37
CA ASN A 477 42.85 38.24 -7.16
C ASN A 477 43.10 36.76 -6.79
N SER A 478 42.94 35.81 -7.70
CA SER A 478 43.34 34.40 -7.48
C SER A 478 44.83 34.16 -7.82
N ASP A 479 45.59 33.56 -6.90
CA ASP A 479 46.96 33.08 -7.16
C ASP A 479 46.93 31.63 -7.66
N ILE A 480 47.13 31.38 -8.96
CA ILE A 480 47.17 30.02 -9.52
C ILE A 480 48.62 29.51 -9.60
N VAL A 481 48.94 28.39 -8.93
CA VAL A 481 50.30 27.80 -8.88
C VAL A 481 50.37 26.52 -9.73
N ILE A 482 50.59 26.68 -11.04
CA ILE A 482 50.64 25.56 -11.98
C ILE A 482 52.06 25.00 -12.04
N LYS A 483 52.20 23.71 -11.72
CA LYS A 483 53.51 23.06 -11.50
C LYS A 483 53.97 22.22 -12.70
N THR A 484 53.73 22.69 -13.93
CA THR A 484 54.04 21.95 -15.17
C THR A 484 54.73 22.82 -16.23
N GLY A 485 55.40 22.18 -17.20
CA GLY A 485 56.18 22.85 -18.26
C GLY A 485 55.38 23.41 -19.44
N TRP A 486 54.18 23.95 -19.21
CA TRP A 486 53.21 24.32 -20.26
C TRP A 486 52.99 25.84 -20.38
N THR A 487 52.35 26.28 -21.47
CA THR A 487 52.02 27.70 -21.71
C THR A 487 50.56 27.96 -21.34
N VAL A 488 50.36 28.77 -20.31
CA VAL A 488 49.02 29.14 -19.81
C VAL A 488 48.58 30.46 -20.44
N TYR A 489 47.33 30.54 -20.88
CA TYR A 489 46.75 31.76 -21.46
C TYR A 489 45.71 32.35 -20.50
N ASN A 490 46.11 33.38 -19.75
CA ASN A 490 45.17 34.15 -18.94
C ASN A 490 44.35 35.09 -19.86
N THR A 491 43.02 35.11 -19.69
CA THR A 491 42.07 35.96 -20.43
C THR A 491 41.77 37.29 -19.70
N VAL A 492 42.26 37.47 -18.47
CA VAL A 492 42.08 38.64 -17.62
C VAL A 492 43.38 39.42 -17.48
N ALA A 493 43.29 40.76 -17.51
CA ALA A 493 44.44 41.65 -17.41
C ALA A 493 44.70 42.07 -15.95
N GLY A 494 45.56 41.35 -15.23
CA GLY A 494 45.99 41.77 -13.89
C GLY A 494 46.88 40.78 -13.12
N ASP A 495 46.73 39.48 -13.36
CA ASP A 495 47.25 38.46 -12.45
C ASP A 495 48.74 38.16 -12.64
N THR A 496 49.38 37.64 -11.59
CA THR A 496 50.82 37.34 -11.54
C THR A 496 51.04 35.84 -11.37
N PHE A 497 51.77 35.22 -12.31
CA PHE A 497 52.25 33.84 -12.16
C PHE A 497 53.45 33.76 -11.21
N ILE A 498 53.53 32.68 -10.43
CA ILE A 498 54.74 32.22 -9.72
C ILE A 498 55.08 30.81 -10.20
#